data_AF-A0AAP0WYF3-F1
#
_entry.id   AF-A0AAP0WYF3-F1
#
_cell.length_a   1.000
_cell.length_b   1.000
_cell.length_c   1.000
_cell.angle_alpha   90.00
_cell.angle_beta   90.00
_cell.angle_gamma   90.00
#
_symmetry.space_group_name_H-M   'P 1'
#
loop_
_entity.id
_entity.type
_entity.pdbx_description
1 polymer ?
#
loop_
_entity_poly.entity_id
_entity_poly.type
_entity_poly.pdbx_seq_one_letter_code
_entity_poly.pdbx_strand_id
1 'polypeptide(L)'
;MANNGKASILKETCFGLSSLSWNSAKTRRVGCKRGHRGIVVAASPSTEAAVIATEPLTKEDLVGHIASGCKPKEKWRIGTEHEKFGFEFGTLRPIKYEQIAALLNGVGKRFDWDKIMEDDHIIGLKQGMQRVALEPGGQFELRGAPVETLQQTCAEINLHLDQVKAVAEEMGIGFLGIGCQPKWKRKDIPMMPKVSLIPLLHHGDWIDVVHKCLQNQLGRLH
;
A
#
# COMPACT_ATOMS: atom_id res chain seq x y z
N MET A 1 66.15 4.80 3.14
CA MET A 1 64.77 4.57 3.59
C MET A 1 63.88 4.76 2.37
N ALA A 2 63.66 3.74 1.53
CA ALA A 2 62.56 2.75 1.57
C ALA A 2 61.17 3.44 1.57
N ASN A 3 60.15 3.11 0.77
CA ASN A 3 59.85 2.21 -0.36
C ASN A 3 58.47 2.72 -0.87
N ASN A 4 58.24 3.05 -2.15
CA ASN A 4 57.68 2.21 -3.22
C ASN A 4 56.40 1.38 -2.93
N GLY A 5 55.40 1.48 -3.82
CA GLY A 5 54.30 0.50 -4.02
C GLY A 5 52.89 1.06 -3.73
N LYS A 6 52.07 1.45 -4.72
CA LYS A 6 51.36 0.71 -5.79
C LYS A 6 49.85 0.74 -5.56
N ALA A 7 49.14 1.29 -6.54
CA ALA A 7 47.71 1.18 -6.72
C ALA A 7 47.31 -0.27 -7.08
N SER A 8 46.14 -0.70 -6.60
CA SER A 8 45.44 -1.87 -7.11
C SER A 8 43.95 -1.57 -7.24
N ILE A 9 43.53 -1.54 -8.50
CA ILE A 9 42.17 -1.65 -9.00
C ILE A 9 41.63 -3.03 -8.60
N LEU A 10 40.44 -3.10 -7.99
CA LEU A 10 39.64 -4.33 -7.96
C LEU A 10 38.23 -4.03 -8.48
N LYS A 11 37.87 -4.81 -9.49
CA LYS A 11 36.61 -4.84 -10.21
C LYS A 11 35.56 -5.61 -9.40
N GLU A 12 34.32 -5.17 -9.58
CA GLU A 12 33.06 -5.91 -9.62
C GLU A 12 32.98 -7.28 -8.94
N THR A 13 31.96 -7.44 -8.09
CA THR A 13 31.20 -8.70 -8.09
C THR A 13 29.72 -8.43 -7.82
N CYS A 14 28.95 -8.72 -8.86
CA CYS A 14 27.51 -8.71 -8.96
C CYS A 14 26.96 -9.94 -8.21
N PHE A 15 26.04 -9.75 -7.26
CA PHE A 15 25.29 -10.87 -6.66
C PHE A 15 24.14 -11.25 -7.61
N GLY A 16 24.49 -12.03 -8.62
CA GLY A 16 23.55 -12.73 -9.48
C GLY A 16 23.01 -13.98 -8.78
N LEU A 17 21.68 -14.06 -8.70
CA LEU A 17 20.94 -15.30 -8.51
C LEU A 17 21.34 -16.32 -9.57
N SER A 18 21.76 -17.52 -9.16
CA SER A 18 21.76 -18.67 -10.07
C SER A 18 21.36 -19.96 -9.34
N SER A 19 20.17 -20.44 -9.70
CA SER A 19 19.88 -21.82 -10.08
C SER A 19 20.80 -22.92 -9.51
N LEU A 20 20.28 -23.67 -8.55
CA LEU A 20 20.80 -24.99 -8.19
C LEU A 20 20.30 -26.02 -9.23
N SER A 21 21.15 -26.27 -10.23
CA SER A 21 21.04 -27.40 -11.14
C SER A 21 21.80 -28.59 -10.57
N TRP A 22 21.11 -29.73 -10.49
CA TRP A 22 21.68 -31.06 -10.30
C TRP A 22 22.73 -31.39 -11.37
N ASN A 23 23.78 -32.13 -10.98
CA ASN A 23 24.32 -33.25 -11.75
C ASN A 23 25.37 -34.03 -10.93
N SER A 24 25.19 -35.34 -10.83
CA SER A 24 26.30 -36.27 -10.66
C SER A 24 26.06 -37.46 -11.58
N ALA A 25 26.89 -37.55 -12.61
CA ALA A 25 26.87 -38.60 -13.62
C ALA A 25 27.79 -39.75 -13.20
N LYS A 26 27.36 -40.98 -13.49
CA LYS A 26 28.23 -42.09 -13.95
C LYS A 26 27.37 -43.30 -14.32
N THR A 27 27.37 -43.70 -15.58
CA THR A 27 27.95 -44.99 -16.03
C THR A 27 27.76 -45.28 -17.54
N ARG A 28 28.90 -45.66 -18.14
CA ARG A 28 29.18 -46.67 -19.20
C ARG A 28 28.29 -46.81 -20.46
N ARG A 29 28.99 -46.75 -21.61
CA ARG A 29 28.60 -47.16 -22.97
C ARG A 29 28.37 -48.68 -23.09
N VAL A 30 27.34 -49.11 -23.83
CA VAL A 30 27.34 -50.34 -24.65
C VAL A 30 26.40 -50.21 -25.87
N GLY A 31 26.96 -50.45 -27.07
CA GLY A 31 26.42 -51.24 -28.20
C GLY A 31 25.00 -51.05 -28.75
N CYS A 32 24.93 -50.67 -30.03
CA CYS A 32 23.74 -50.73 -30.90
C CYS A 32 23.50 -52.14 -31.46
N LYS A 33 22.27 -52.68 -31.37
CA LYS A 33 21.66 -53.60 -32.35
C LYS A 33 20.13 -53.43 -32.40
N ARG A 34 19.62 -53.44 -33.63
CA ARG A 34 18.20 -53.31 -34.03
C ARG A 34 17.39 -54.57 -33.67
N GLY A 35 16.16 -54.37 -33.19
CA GLY A 35 15.14 -55.41 -33.04
C GLY A 35 13.81 -54.81 -32.60
N HIS A 36 12.78 -54.95 -33.43
CA HIS A 36 11.40 -54.52 -33.15
C HIS A 36 10.88 -55.12 -31.85
N ARG A 37 10.37 -54.28 -30.93
CA ARG A 37 9.49 -54.64 -29.81
C ARG A 37 8.75 -53.38 -29.33
N GLY A 38 7.46 -53.55 -29.02
CA GLY A 38 6.47 -52.48 -28.85
C GLY A 38 6.84 -51.39 -27.85
N ILE A 39 6.42 -50.17 -28.16
CA ILE A 39 6.47 -49.03 -27.25
C ILE A 39 5.37 -49.25 -26.21
N VAL A 40 5.76 -49.69 -25.01
CA VAL A 40 4.93 -49.49 -23.81
C VAL A 40 5.19 -48.06 -23.36
N VAL A 41 4.26 -47.16 -23.63
CA VAL A 41 4.26 -45.82 -23.02
C VAL A 41 3.91 -46.01 -21.56
N ALA A 42 4.90 -45.97 -20.67
CA ALA A 42 4.63 -45.77 -19.25
C ALA A 42 4.08 -44.35 -19.09
N ALA A 43 2.76 -44.23 -18.99
CA ALA A 43 2.13 -42.99 -18.60
C ALA A 43 2.61 -42.66 -17.18
N SER A 44 3.34 -41.55 -17.03
CA SER A 44 3.61 -40.96 -15.72
C SER A 44 2.27 -40.68 -15.03
N PRO A 45 2.10 -40.97 -13.74
CA PRO A 45 0.87 -40.62 -13.04
C PRO A 45 0.67 -39.10 -13.13
N SER A 46 -0.53 -38.71 -13.56
CA SER A 46 -1.01 -37.34 -13.53
C SER A 46 -0.74 -36.77 -12.15
N THR A 47 0.02 -35.68 -12.07
CA THR A 47 0.14 -34.91 -10.84
C THR A 47 -1.16 -34.15 -10.68
N GLU A 48 -2.16 -34.83 -10.15
CA GLU A 48 -3.42 -34.24 -9.76
C GLU A 48 -3.11 -33.38 -8.54
N ALA A 49 -2.87 -32.09 -8.79
CA ALA A 49 -2.77 -31.10 -7.73
C ALA A 49 -4.08 -31.16 -6.95
N ALA A 50 -4.04 -31.79 -5.78
CA ALA A 50 -5.18 -31.89 -4.89
C ALA A 50 -5.67 -30.47 -4.60
N VAL A 51 -6.83 -30.14 -5.14
CA VAL A 51 -7.56 -28.92 -4.81
C VAL A 51 -7.95 -29.10 -3.34
N ILE A 52 -7.21 -28.47 -2.43
CA ILE A 52 -7.57 -28.47 -1.02
C ILE A 52 -8.88 -27.68 -0.94
N ALA A 53 -9.98 -28.36 -0.64
CA ALA A 53 -11.25 -27.72 -0.38
C ALA A 53 -11.08 -26.79 0.82
N THR A 54 -11.22 -25.49 0.60
CA THR A 54 -11.25 -24.49 1.67
C THR A 54 -12.60 -24.51 2.35
N GLU A 55 -12.61 -24.85 3.63
CA GLU A 55 -13.80 -24.76 4.48
C GLU A 55 -14.21 -23.29 4.71
N PRO A 56 -15.52 -22.98 4.82
CA PRO A 56 -15.97 -21.63 5.18
C PRO A 56 -15.47 -21.20 6.55
N LEU A 57 -15.19 -19.90 6.72
CA LEU A 57 -14.79 -19.34 8.01
C LEU A 57 -15.91 -19.48 9.04
N THR A 58 -15.53 -19.95 10.22
CA THR A 58 -16.40 -20.05 11.39
C THR A 58 -16.33 -18.77 12.25
N LYS A 59 -17.25 -18.64 13.21
CA LYS A 59 -17.17 -17.55 14.20
C LYS A 59 -15.88 -17.64 15.01
N GLU A 60 -15.45 -18.85 15.33
CA GLU A 60 -14.25 -19.16 16.10
C GLU A 60 -12.99 -18.69 15.35
N ASP A 61 -12.96 -18.83 14.02
CA ASP A 61 -11.87 -18.31 13.19
C ASP A 61 -11.78 -16.78 13.27
N LEU A 62 -12.92 -16.09 13.24
CA LEU A 62 -12.96 -14.62 13.36
C LEU A 62 -12.50 -14.16 14.75
N VAL A 63 -12.95 -14.84 15.81
CA VAL A 63 -12.51 -14.57 17.18
C VAL A 63 -11.00 -14.84 17.31
N GLY A 64 -10.53 -15.97 16.78
CA GLY A 64 -9.12 -16.35 16.78
C GLY A 64 -8.25 -15.34 16.02
N HIS A 65 -8.74 -14.83 14.89
CA HIS A 65 -8.05 -13.79 14.13
C HIS A 65 -7.85 -12.51 14.94
N ILE A 66 -8.89 -12.01 15.61
CA ILE A 66 -8.77 -10.82 16.49
C ILE A 66 -7.83 -11.11 17.66
N ALA A 67 -7.98 -12.26 18.31
CA ALA A 67 -7.14 -12.67 19.44
C ALA A 67 -5.66 -12.82 19.07
N SER A 68 -5.35 -13.15 17.82
CA SER A 68 -3.97 -13.21 17.31
C SER A 68 -3.23 -11.85 17.34
N GLY A 69 -3.98 -10.74 17.44
CA GLY A 69 -3.44 -9.40 17.61
C GLY A 69 -2.91 -9.09 19.02
N CYS A 70 -3.19 -9.92 20.02
CA CYS A 70 -2.71 -9.75 21.39
C CYS A 70 -1.18 -9.85 21.46
N LYS A 71 -0.54 -8.79 21.95
CA LYS A 71 0.92 -8.69 22.09
C LYS A 71 1.31 -8.48 23.54
N PRO A 72 2.40 -9.11 24.03
CA PRO A 72 2.93 -8.79 25.35
C PRO A 72 3.49 -7.37 25.36
N LYS A 73 3.62 -6.77 26.54
CA LYS A 73 3.88 -5.33 26.72
C LYS A 73 5.15 -4.86 26.01
N GLU A 74 6.20 -5.67 26.00
CA GLU A 74 7.47 -5.41 25.32
C GLU A 74 7.35 -5.31 23.79
N LYS A 75 6.28 -5.86 23.21
CA LYS A 75 5.96 -5.78 21.77
C LYS A 75 4.92 -4.71 21.45
N TRP A 76 4.47 -3.92 22.42
CA TRP A 76 3.58 -2.78 22.16
C TRP A 76 4.31 -1.72 21.36
N ARG A 77 3.59 -1.11 20.42
CA ARG A 77 4.09 -0.08 19.52
C ARG A 77 3.01 0.98 19.35
N ILE A 78 3.42 2.18 18.93
CA ILE A 78 2.58 3.33 18.65
C ILE A 78 2.55 3.50 17.13
N GLY A 79 1.36 3.35 16.53
CA GLY A 79 1.10 3.79 15.16
C GLY A 79 0.37 5.12 15.22
N THR A 80 0.67 6.04 14.30
CA THR A 80 0.00 7.34 14.24
C THR A 80 -0.46 7.62 12.83
N GLU A 81 -1.69 8.10 12.73
CA GLU A 81 -2.32 8.51 11.49
C GLU A 81 -2.71 9.98 11.60
N HIS A 82 -2.49 10.75 10.54
CA HIS A 82 -2.96 12.13 10.48
C HIS A 82 -3.40 12.49 9.07
N GLU A 83 -4.47 13.26 8.99
CA GLU A 83 -5.02 13.80 7.77
C GLU A 83 -4.81 15.31 7.69
N LYS A 84 -4.78 15.82 6.47
CA LYS A 84 -4.63 17.26 6.19
C LYS A 84 -5.36 17.60 4.89
N PHE A 85 -5.94 18.80 4.88
CA PHE A 85 -6.62 19.35 3.71
C PHE A 85 -5.64 20.13 2.85
N GLY A 86 -5.42 19.69 1.62
CA GLY A 86 -4.66 20.46 0.64
C GLY A 86 -5.49 21.59 0.04
N PHE A 87 -4.89 22.77 -0.14
CA PHE A 87 -5.54 23.92 -0.77
C PHE A 87 -4.57 24.75 -1.62
N GLU A 88 -5.08 25.46 -2.61
CA GLU A 88 -4.29 26.40 -3.41
C GLU A 88 -4.11 27.75 -2.69
N PHE A 89 -2.91 28.32 -2.64
CA PHE A 89 -2.69 29.60 -1.96
C PHE A 89 -3.47 30.77 -2.58
N GLY A 90 -3.60 30.80 -3.90
CA GLY A 90 -4.24 31.92 -4.60
C GLY A 90 -5.77 31.96 -4.47
N THR A 91 -6.41 30.80 -4.35
CA THR A 91 -7.89 30.69 -4.41
C THR A 91 -8.50 30.12 -3.13
N LEU A 92 -7.67 29.51 -2.28
CA LEU A 92 -8.05 28.69 -1.14
C LEU A 92 -8.92 27.48 -1.50
N ARG A 93 -9.07 27.13 -2.78
CA ARG A 93 -9.85 25.97 -3.23
C ARG A 93 -9.17 24.68 -2.77
N PRO A 94 -9.95 23.62 -2.48
CA PRO A 94 -9.38 22.29 -2.25
C PRO A 94 -8.62 21.85 -3.50
N ILE A 95 -7.48 21.19 -3.31
CA ILE A 95 -6.69 20.66 -4.44
C ILE A 95 -7.44 19.54 -5.16
N LYS A 96 -7.35 19.53 -6.49
CA LYS A 96 -7.96 18.51 -7.35
C LYS A 96 -7.07 17.27 -7.43
N TYR A 97 -7.63 16.19 -7.97
CA TYR A 97 -6.90 14.94 -8.13
C TYR A 97 -5.61 15.12 -8.94
N GLU A 98 -5.63 15.89 -10.03
CA GLU A 98 -4.44 16.08 -10.88
C GLU A 98 -3.28 16.73 -10.12
N GLN A 99 -3.61 17.68 -9.22
CA GLN A 99 -2.65 18.31 -8.34
C GLN A 99 -2.12 17.34 -7.29
N ILE A 100 -3.00 16.50 -6.71
CA ILE A 100 -2.59 15.45 -5.77
C ILE A 100 -1.68 14.43 -6.47
N ALA A 101 -2.02 14.01 -7.69
CA ALA A 101 -1.23 13.06 -8.46
C ALA A 101 0.16 13.64 -8.77
N ALA A 102 0.24 14.90 -9.17
CA ALA A 102 1.52 15.58 -9.38
C ALA A 102 2.34 15.67 -8.08
N LEU A 103 1.70 15.99 -6.95
CA LEU A 103 2.34 16.01 -5.63
C LEU A 103 2.89 14.63 -5.23
N LEU A 104 2.08 13.57 -5.33
CA LEU A 104 2.49 12.20 -5.01
C LEU A 104 3.66 11.76 -5.91
N ASN A 105 3.62 12.08 -7.21
CA ASN A 105 4.72 11.80 -8.13
C ASN A 105 6.00 12.56 -7.76
N GLY A 106 5.87 13.84 -7.38
CA GLY A 106 6.99 14.67 -6.95
C GLY A 106 7.64 14.16 -5.67
N VAL A 107 6.83 13.85 -4.65
CA VAL A 107 7.31 13.27 -3.38
C VAL A 107 7.95 11.92 -3.62
N GLY A 108 7.29 11.02 -4.37
CA GLY A 108 7.82 9.69 -4.66
C GLY A 108 9.14 9.71 -5.42
N LYS A 109 9.29 10.63 -6.38
CA LYS A 109 10.53 10.78 -7.13
C LYS A 109 11.66 11.42 -6.30
N ARG A 110 11.36 12.42 -5.47
CA ARG A 110 12.37 13.21 -4.75
C ARG A 110 12.88 12.53 -3.49
N PHE A 111 12.05 11.71 -2.86
CA PHE A 111 12.32 11.10 -1.56
C PHE A 111 12.20 9.57 -1.58
N ASP A 112 12.25 8.96 -2.77
CA ASP A 112 12.27 7.51 -2.97
C ASP A 112 11.11 6.78 -2.27
N TRP A 113 9.87 7.23 -2.53
CA TRP A 113 8.68 6.49 -2.15
C TRP A 113 8.14 5.68 -3.33
N ASP A 114 7.75 4.44 -3.04
CA ASP A 114 7.09 3.56 -4.00
C ASP A 114 5.66 4.03 -4.26
N LYS A 115 5.27 4.07 -5.53
CA LYS A 115 3.92 4.47 -5.93
C LYS A 115 2.92 3.36 -5.66
N ILE A 116 1.77 3.73 -5.11
CA ILE A 116 0.61 2.85 -5.02
C ILE A 116 -0.35 3.28 -6.13
N MET A 117 -0.60 2.36 -7.06
CA MET A 117 -1.47 2.56 -8.21
C MET A 117 -2.79 1.80 -8.02
N GLU A 118 -3.88 2.40 -8.48
CA GLU A 118 -5.17 1.75 -8.69
C GLU A 118 -5.60 2.08 -10.12
N ASP A 119 -5.69 1.07 -10.96
CA ASP A 119 -5.72 1.22 -12.42
C ASP A 119 -4.56 2.12 -12.90
N ASP A 120 -4.87 3.17 -13.67
CA ASP A 120 -3.90 4.16 -14.18
C ASP A 120 -3.67 5.33 -13.22
N HIS A 121 -4.30 5.33 -12.05
CA HIS A 121 -4.28 6.43 -11.08
C HIS A 121 -3.29 6.15 -9.95
N ILE A 122 -2.38 7.09 -9.69
CA ILE A 122 -1.63 7.07 -8.43
C ILE A 122 -2.57 7.50 -7.30
N ILE A 123 -2.67 6.66 -6.26
CA ILE A 123 -3.59 6.85 -5.14
C ILE A 123 -2.88 6.91 -3.78
N GLY A 124 -1.56 6.79 -3.77
CA GLY A 124 -0.77 6.83 -2.54
C GLY A 124 0.71 6.55 -2.76
N LEU A 125 1.43 6.53 -1.65
CA LEU A 125 2.86 6.22 -1.61
C LEU A 125 3.14 5.22 -0.48
N LYS A 126 4.23 4.45 -0.61
CA LYS A 126 4.74 3.56 0.43
C LYS A 126 6.24 3.75 0.59
N GLN A 127 6.70 3.77 1.83
CA GLN A 127 8.13 3.72 2.15
C GLN A 127 8.32 2.92 3.43
N GLY A 128 8.95 1.74 3.32
CA GLY A 128 9.06 0.81 4.44
C GLY A 128 7.68 0.42 5.00
N MET A 129 7.44 0.77 6.27
CA MET A 129 6.17 0.55 6.97
C MET A 129 5.23 1.75 6.95
N GLN A 130 5.66 2.89 6.39
CA GLN A 130 4.84 4.08 6.25
C GLN A 130 4.03 4.03 4.95
N ARG A 131 2.87 4.69 4.98
CA ARG A 131 2.00 4.81 3.81
C ARG A 131 1.38 6.19 3.76
N VAL A 132 1.34 6.76 2.57
CA VAL A 132 0.48 7.90 2.24
C VAL A 132 -0.74 7.37 1.51
N ALA A 133 -1.93 7.81 1.93
CA ALA A 133 -3.19 7.44 1.32
C ALA A 133 -4.07 8.67 1.09
N LEU A 134 -5.08 8.50 0.24
CA LEU A 134 -6.08 9.51 -0.05
C LEU A 134 -7.45 9.05 0.48
N GLU A 135 -8.08 9.96 1.20
CA GLU A 135 -9.47 9.88 1.62
C GLU A 135 -10.42 10.35 0.49
N PRO A 136 -11.75 10.13 0.59
CA PRO A 136 -12.70 10.45 -0.48
C PRO A 136 -12.62 11.89 -1.01
N GLY A 137 -12.40 12.85 -0.12
CA GLY A 137 -12.33 14.27 -0.45
C GLY A 137 -10.93 14.77 -0.78
N GLY A 138 -9.97 13.87 -1.00
CA GLY A 138 -8.58 14.21 -1.27
C GLY A 138 -7.78 14.65 -0.04
N GLN A 139 -8.27 14.36 1.18
CA GLN A 139 -7.46 14.52 2.38
C GLN A 139 -6.23 13.62 2.28
N PHE A 140 -5.08 14.19 2.61
CA PHE A 140 -3.79 13.57 2.40
C PHE A 140 -3.31 12.94 3.71
N GLU A 141 -3.56 11.64 3.85
CA GLU A 141 -3.28 10.87 5.05
C GLU A 141 -1.82 10.38 5.05
N LEU A 142 -1.14 10.52 6.20
CA LEU A 142 0.00 9.68 6.54
C LEU A 142 -0.44 8.62 7.55
N ARG A 143 -0.10 7.37 7.26
CA ARG A 143 -0.04 6.27 8.22
C ARG A 143 1.42 5.96 8.54
N GLY A 144 1.79 6.23 9.77
CA GLY A 144 3.14 6.04 10.30
C GLY A 144 3.50 4.58 10.57
N ALA A 145 4.79 4.32 10.74
CA ALA A 145 5.28 3.03 11.16
C ALA A 145 4.94 2.75 12.64
N PRO A 146 4.82 1.49 13.06
CA PRO A 146 4.68 1.14 14.46
C PRO A 146 6.01 1.36 15.20
N VAL A 147 6.10 2.42 15.99
CA VAL A 147 7.32 2.84 16.71
C VAL A 147 7.24 2.59 18.22
N GLU A 148 8.35 2.72 18.94
CA GLU A 148 8.42 2.44 20.39
C GLU A 148 8.15 3.68 21.24
N THR A 149 8.46 4.87 20.71
CA THR A 149 8.45 6.12 21.47
C THR A 149 7.74 7.24 20.73
N LEU A 150 7.19 8.19 21.49
CA LEU A 150 6.53 9.38 20.93
C LEU A 150 7.51 10.30 20.17
N GLN A 151 8.78 10.29 20.55
CA GLN A 151 9.83 11.05 19.85
C GLN A 151 10.06 10.52 18.44
N GLN A 152 10.01 9.19 18.25
CA GLN A 152 10.06 8.58 16.92
C GLN A 152 8.83 8.98 16.09
N THR A 153 7.64 8.99 16.69
CA THR A 153 6.41 9.48 16.03
C THR A 153 6.56 10.94 15.59
N CYS A 154 7.06 11.81 16.47
CA CYS A 154 7.24 13.23 16.17
C CYS A 154 8.26 13.44 15.03
N ALA A 155 9.38 12.72 15.07
CA ALA A 155 10.39 12.78 14.01
C ALA A 155 9.82 12.31 12.66
N GLU A 156 9.04 11.23 12.66
CA GLU A 156 8.39 10.70 11.46
C GLU A 156 7.39 11.70 10.86
N ILE A 157 6.51 12.27 11.68
CA ILE A 157 5.52 13.26 11.24
C ILE A 157 6.22 14.49 10.67
N ASN A 158 7.24 15.02 11.35
CA ASN A 158 7.95 16.20 10.88
C ASN A 158 8.67 15.95 9.55
N LEU A 159 9.34 14.80 9.41
CA LEU A 159 9.99 14.42 8.16
C LEU A 159 8.98 14.36 7.01
N HIS A 160 7.82 13.74 7.24
CA HIS A 160 6.76 13.69 6.24
C HIS A 160 6.24 15.09 5.87
N LEU A 161 6.00 15.95 6.85
CA LEU A 161 5.55 17.33 6.61
C LEU A 161 6.57 18.12 5.79
N ASP A 162 7.86 17.99 6.10
CA ASP A 162 8.95 18.66 5.36
C ASP A 162 9.03 18.17 3.91
N GLN A 163 8.93 16.86 3.69
CA GLN A 163 8.94 16.26 2.34
C GLN A 163 7.75 16.74 1.50
N VAL A 164 6.54 16.70 2.07
CA VAL A 164 5.32 17.16 1.38
C VAL A 164 5.42 18.66 1.09
N LYS A 165 5.85 19.46 2.06
CA LYS A 165 5.99 20.91 1.92
C LYS A 165 6.98 21.28 0.82
N ALA A 166 8.14 20.62 0.77
CA ALA A 166 9.17 20.89 -0.23
C ALA A 166 8.68 20.74 -1.69
N VAL A 167 7.70 19.87 -1.94
CA VAL A 167 7.10 19.70 -3.27
C VAL A 167 5.86 20.58 -3.43
N ALA A 168 5.01 20.69 -2.40
CA ALA A 168 3.76 21.44 -2.45
C ALA A 168 3.97 22.95 -2.63
N GLU A 169 5.01 23.53 -2.03
CA GLU A 169 5.32 24.96 -2.18
C GLU A 169 5.66 25.33 -3.63
N GLU A 170 6.41 24.47 -4.34
CA GLU A 170 6.73 24.64 -5.76
C GLU A 170 5.46 24.62 -6.64
N MET A 171 4.37 24.02 -6.15
CA MET A 171 3.07 23.92 -6.82
C MET A 171 2.07 25.00 -6.37
N GLY A 172 2.44 25.86 -5.42
CA GLY A 172 1.51 26.84 -4.83
C GLY A 172 0.41 26.21 -3.97
N ILE A 173 0.68 25.04 -3.36
CA ILE A 173 -0.25 24.29 -2.52
C ILE A 173 0.17 24.41 -1.04
N GLY A 174 -0.82 24.67 -0.19
CA GLY A 174 -0.71 24.59 1.26
C GLY A 174 -1.48 23.41 1.83
N PHE A 175 -1.20 23.07 3.09
CA PHE A 175 -1.93 22.05 3.85
C PHE A 175 -2.46 22.62 5.16
N LEU A 176 -3.65 22.17 5.54
CA LEU A 176 -4.34 22.59 6.76
C LEU A 176 -4.74 21.39 7.60
N GLY A 177 -4.19 21.29 8.81
CA GLY A 177 -4.49 20.23 9.78
C GLY A 177 -5.56 20.66 10.78
N ILE A 178 -6.82 20.41 10.46
CA ILE A 178 -8.00 20.72 11.29
C ILE A 178 -9.03 19.60 11.13
N GLY A 179 -9.99 19.49 12.06
CA GLY A 179 -10.97 18.40 12.02
C GLY A 179 -12.05 18.51 10.94
N CYS A 180 -12.27 19.69 10.36
CA CYS A 180 -13.31 19.90 9.35
C CYS A 180 -12.95 21.05 8.39
N GLN A 181 -13.29 20.91 7.11
CA GLN A 181 -13.10 21.94 6.09
C GLN A 181 -13.98 23.18 6.40
N PRO A 182 -13.40 24.36 6.69
CA PRO A 182 -14.14 25.49 7.25
C PRO A 182 -14.83 26.37 6.19
N LYS A 183 -14.47 26.25 4.91
CA LYS A 183 -14.84 27.23 3.87
C LYS A 183 -15.79 26.67 2.80
N TRP A 184 -15.54 25.45 2.33
CA TRP A 184 -16.19 24.92 1.12
C TRP A 184 -17.35 23.99 1.46
N LYS A 185 -18.39 24.00 0.61
CA LYS A 185 -19.52 23.08 0.78
C LYS A 185 -19.10 21.68 0.31
N ARG A 186 -19.78 20.65 0.81
CA ARG A 186 -19.54 19.25 0.40
C ARG A 186 -19.49 19.05 -1.13
N LYS A 187 -20.38 19.70 -1.87
CA LYS A 187 -20.44 19.63 -3.34
C LYS A 187 -19.25 20.26 -4.06
N ASP A 188 -18.48 21.10 -3.36
CA ASP A 188 -17.30 21.78 -3.90
C ASP A 188 -16.00 20.99 -3.60
N ILE A 189 -16.09 19.86 -2.89
CA ILE A 189 -14.96 18.99 -2.57
C ILE A 189 -14.76 18.00 -3.72
N PRO A 190 -13.56 17.93 -4.32
CA PRO A 190 -13.27 16.98 -5.38
C PRO A 190 -13.29 15.54 -4.84
N MET A 191 -13.74 14.62 -5.68
CA MET A 191 -13.78 13.19 -5.36
C MET A 191 -12.55 12.49 -5.91
N MET A 192 -11.93 11.64 -5.07
CA MET A 192 -10.78 10.83 -5.49
C MET A 192 -11.20 9.64 -6.36
N PRO A 193 -10.44 9.30 -7.41
CA PRO A 193 -10.73 8.18 -8.31
C PRO A 193 -10.34 6.83 -7.68
N LYS A 194 -11.00 6.47 -6.58
CA LYS A 194 -10.74 5.24 -5.83
C LYS A 194 -12.00 4.38 -5.80
N VAL A 195 -11.91 3.15 -6.32
CA VAL A 195 -13.05 2.25 -6.53
C VAL A 195 -13.73 1.90 -5.21
N SER A 196 -12.95 1.72 -4.13
CA SER A 196 -13.50 1.40 -2.80
C SER A 196 -14.35 2.52 -2.18
N LEU A 197 -14.24 3.76 -2.68
CA LEU A 197 -14.94 4.92 -2.13
C LEU A 197 -16.29 5.18 -2.80
N ILE A 198 -16.56 4.54 -3.93
CA ILE A 198 -17.79 4.69 -4.71
C ILE A 198 -19.03 4.20 -3.92
N PRO A 199 -19.02 3.00 -3.29
CA PRO A 199 -20.23 2.48 -2.63
C PRO A 199 -20.67 3.29 -1.39
N LEU A 200 -19.70 3.86 -0.65
CA LEU A 200 -19.98 4.64 0.57
C LEU A 200 -20.76 5.94 0.28
N LEU A 201 -20.67 6.45 -0.95
CA LEU A 201 -21.34 7.69 -1.36
C LEU A 201 -22.78 7.44 -1.80
N HIS A 202 -23.04 6.32 -2.48
CA HIS A 202 -24.40 5.91 -2.86
C HIS A 202 -25.27 5.55 -1.65
N HIS A 203 -24.65 5.14 -0.53
CA HIS A 203 -25.35 4.94 0.74
C HIS A 203 -25.58 6.23 1.56
N GLY A 204 -25.18 7.41 1.08
CA GLY A 204 -25.52 8.69 1.72
C GLY A 204 -27.03 8.94 1.86
N ASP A 205 -27.82 8.30 1.00
CA ASP A 205 -29.29 8.28 1.07
C ASP A 205 -29.83 7.53 2.29
N TRP A 206 -29.04 6.72 3.00
CA TRP A 206 -29.50 6.01 4.20
C TRP A 206 -29.77 6.96 5.37
N ILE A 207 -29.03 8.06 5.50
CA ILE A 207 -29.31 9.10 6.49
C ILE A 207 -30.64 9.79 6.16
N ASP A 208 -30.91 10.08 4.89
CA ASP A 208 -32.18 10.66 4.45
C ASP A 208 -33.35 9.67 4.56
N VAL A 209 -33.10 8.38 4.33
CA VAL A 209 -34.07 7.29 4.56
C VAL A 209 -34.37 7.13 6.05
N VAL A 210 -33.36 7.09 6.92
CA VAL A 210 -33.52 7.00 8.37
C VAL A 210 -34.21 8.25 8.92
N HIS A 211 -33.86 9.44 8.43
CA HIS A 211 -34.50 10.69 8.81
C HIS A 211 -35.97 10.75 8.33
N LYS A 212 -36.27 10.31 7.10
CA LYS A 212 -37.66 10.15 6.63
C LYS A 212 -38.43 9.08 7.41
N CYS A 213 -37.77 7.98 7.80
CA CYS A 213 -38.40 6.91 8.57
C CYS A 213 -38.74 7.37 9.99
N LEU A 214 -37.85 8.12 10.64
CA LEU A 214 -38.07 8.75 11.95
C LEU A 214 -39.18 9.81 11.89
N GLN A 215 -39.21 10.66 10.87
CA GLN A 215 -40.27 11.65 10.68
C GLN A 215 -41.63 11.00 10.39
N ASN A 216 -41.66 9.90 9.63
CA ASN A 216 -42.90 9.14 9.39
C ASN A 216 -43.40 8.37 10.61
N GLN A 217 -42.52 7.97 11.54
CA GLN A 217 -42.94 7.36 12.81
C GLN A 217 -43.45 8.40 13.81
N LEU A 218 -42.88 9.61 13.83
CA LEU A 218 -43.35 10.71 14.68
C LEU A 218 -44.64 11.37 14.15
N GLY A 219 -44.86 11.38 12.83
CA GLY A 219 -46.08 11.89 12.20
C GLY A 219 -47.32 10.99 12.31
N ARG A 220 -47.21 9.80 12.92
CA ARG A 220 -48.35 8.89 13.21
C ARG A 220 -48.84 8.96 14.67
N LEU A 221 -48.33 9.89 15.46
CA LEU A 221 -48.71 10.12 16.85
C LEU A 221 -49.54 11.41 17.06
N HIS A 222 -50.16 11.93 16.00
CA HIS A 222 -51.18 12.98 16.08
C HIS A 222 -52.43 12.57 15.31
#